data_AF-A0A945LL55-F1
#
_entry.id   AF-A0A945LL55-F1
#
_cell.length_a   1.000
_cell.length_b   1.000
_cell.length_c   1.000
_cell.angle_alpha   90.00
_cell.angle_beta   90.00
_cell.angle_gamma   90.00
#
_symmetry.space_group_name_H-M   'P 1'
#
loop_
_entity.id
_entity.type
_entity.pdbx_description
1 polymer ?
#
loop_
_entity_poly.entity_id
_entity_poly.type
_entity_poly.pdbx_seq_one_letter_code
_entity_poly.pdbx_strand_id
1 'polypeptide(L)'
;FDDINVQIATLSKKIEDYTTLTDINKVKVFFDKENNANSFVRNHEITEEEFHKKNFYKHIGIYAFRADILEKITKLSPSKSEQDLNLEQLRWLDNKLKIKVGITEFESQSVDTTEDIEKIVEFHSKNA
;
A
#
# COMPACT_ATOMS: atom_id res chain seq x y z
N PHE A 1 9.17 -8.70 -14.50
CA PHE A 1 7.76 -9.08 -14.62
C PHE A 1 7.62 -10.00 -15.80
N ASP A 2 6.89 -11.11 -15.65
CA ASP A 2 6.62 -12.04 -16.74
C ASP A 2 5.64 -11.44 -17.78
N ASP A 3 4.75 -10.55 -17.32
CA ASP A 3 3.92 -9.72 -18.20
C ASP A 3 4.66 -8.43 -18.61
N ILE A 4 4.90 -8.28 -19.92
CA ILE A 4 5.58 -7.13 -20.50
C ILE A 4 4.85 -5.80 -20.25
N ASN A 5 3.54 -5.84 -20.07
CA ASN A 5 2.69 -4.65 -19.91
C ASN A 5 2.70 -4.11 -18.48
N VAL A 6 3.19 -4.88 -17.50
CA VAL A 6 3.32 -4.40 -16.11
C VAL A 6 4.48 -3.41 -16.03
N GLN A 7 4.17 -2.18 -15.65
CA GLN A 7 5.13 -1.07 -15.55
C GLN A 7 5.64 -0.89 -14.12
N ILE A 8 4.71 -0.92 -13.16
CA ILE A 8 4.92 -0.76 -11.73
C ILE A 8 4.16 -1.88 -11.04
N ALA A 9 4.72 -2.47 -9.99
CA ALA A 9 4.01 -3.39 -9.12
C ALA A 9 4.27 -3.08 -7.64
N THR A 10 3.30 -3.38 -6.80
CA THR A 10 3.38 -3.32 -5.33
C THR A 10 2.73 -4.56 -4.72
N LEU A 11 2.83 -4.70 -3.40
CA LEU A 11 2.14 -5.71 -2.62
C LEU A 11 1.07 -5.11 -1.71
N SER A 12 0.10 -5.94 -1.37
CA SER A 12 -0.92 -5.65 -0.37
C SER A 12 -1.22 -6.90 0.44
N LYS A 13 -1.75 -6.70 1.63
CA LYS A 13 -2.20 -7.77 2.51
C LYS A 13 -3.64 -7.52 2.95
N LYS A 14 -4.43 -8.57 3.04
CA LYS A 14 -5.81 -8.49 3.53
C LYS A 14 -5.81 -7.96 4.97
N ILE A 15 -6.70 -7.01 5.23
CA ILE A 15 -6.94 -6.47 6.58
C ILE A 15 -7.91 -7.40 7.29
N GLU A 16 -7.51 -7.93 8.44
CA GLU A 16 -8.30 -8.90 9.21
C GLU A 16 -9.04 -8.27 10.40
N ASP A 17 -8.74 -7.03 10.75
CA ASP A 17 -9.35 -6.33 11.88
C ASP A 17 -9.72 -4.87 11.54
N TYR A 18 -10.79 -4.39 12.17
CA TYR A 18 -11.33 -3.05 11.93
C TYR A 18 -10.39 -1.92 12.39
N THR A 19 -9.56 -2.19 13.40
CA THR A 19 -8.62 -1.18 13.92
C THR A 19 -7.51 -0.86 12.91
N THR A 20 -7.00 -1.87 12.20
CA THR A 20 -6.06 -1.70 11.09
C THR A 20 -6.69 -0.94 9.92
N LEU A 21 -7.98 -1.15 9.64
CA LEU A 21 -8.68 -0.41 8.59
C LEU A 21 -8.77 1.09 8.92
N THR A 22 -9.03 1.43 10.17
CA THR A 22 -9.23 2.82 10.62
C THR A 22 -7.94 3.54 11.00
N ASP A 23 -6.81 2.83 11.14
CA ASP A 23 -5.50 3.42 11.37
C ASP A 23 -5.01 4.22 10.15
N ILE A 24 -4.83 5.53 10.35
CA ILE A 24 -4.36 6.49 9.34
C ILE A 24 -2.92 6.24 8.87
N ASN A 25 -2.11 5.55 9.69
CA ASN A 25 -0.74 5.19 9.35
C ASN A 25 -0.69 3.96 8.45
N LYS A 26 -1.76 3.15 8.44
CA LYS A 26 -1.89 1.98 7.55
C LYS A 26 -2.59 2.41 6.28
N VAL A 27 -1.82 2.57 5.21
CA VAL A 27 -2.36 2.94 3.89
C VAL A 27 -3.21 1.79 3.35
N LYS A 28 -4.42 2.10 2.88
CA LYS A 28 -5.31 1.17 2.20
C LYS A 28 -5.12 1.29 0.68
N VAL A 29 -5.21 0.18 -0.03
CA VAL A 29 -5.22 0.15 -1.50
C VAL A 29 -6.51 -0.51 -1.99
N PHE A 30 -7.16 0.13 -2.96
CA PHE A 30 -8.28 -0.44 -3.69
C PHE A 30 -7.85 -0.72 -5.12
N PHE A 31 -8.21 -1.89 -5.65
CA PHE A 31 -7.82 -2.33 -6.99
C PHE A 31 -8.96 -3.06 -7.70
N ASP A 32 -8.89 -3.09 -9.02
CA ASP A 32 -9.87 -3.75 -9.88
C ASP A 32 -9.71 -5.28 -9.89
N LYS A 33 -10.57 -5.98 -10.65
CA LYS A 33 -10.52 -7.45 -10.80
C LYS A 33 -9.27 -7.94 -11.55
N GLU A 34 -8.58 -7.05 -12.23
CA GLU A 34 -7.30 -7.32 -12.89
C GLU A 34 -6.11 -6.97 -11.98
N ASN A 35 -6.34 -6.65 -10.71
CA ASN A 35 -5.34 -6.22 -9.75
C ASN A 35 -4.59 -4.94 -10.14
N ASN A 36 -5.21 -4.01 -10.88
CA ASN A 36 -4.66 -2.68 -11.06
C ASN A 36 -5.17 -1.76 -9.95
N ALA A 37 -4.27 -1.03 -9.29
CA ALA A 37 -4.63 -0.07 -8.26
C ALA A 37 -5.49 1.06 -8.84
N ASN A 38 -6.63 1.31 -8.18
CA ASN A 38 -7.53 2.41 -8.47
C ASN A 38 -7.24 3.60 -7.55
N SER A 39 -6.95 3.35 -6.27
CA SER A 39 -6.68 4.40 -5.29
C SER A 39 -5.89 3.90 -4.10
N PHE A 40 -5.20 4.84 -3.44
CA PHE A 40 -4.56 4.66 -2.14
C PHE A 40 -5.10 5.71 -1.18
N VAL A 41 -5.45 5.30 0.03
CA VAL A 41 -6.04 6.22 1.03
C VAL A 41 -5.47 5.94 2.42
N ARG A 42 -5.32 7.00 3.23
CA ARG A 42 -4.98 6.89 4.64
C ARG A 42 -6.20 6.68 5.53
N ASN A 43 -7.28 7.42 5.26
CA ASN A 43 -8.54 7.27 5.98
C ASN A 43 -9.58 6.58 5.09
N HIS A 44 -10.36 5.66 5.67
CA HIS A 44 -11.51 5.04 5.02
C HIS A 44 -12.60 4.80 6.06
N GLU A 45 -13.51 5.78 6.17
CA GLU A 45 -14.56 5.78 7.17
C GLU A 45 -15.73 4.92 6.70
N ILE A 46 -15.88 3.76 7.34
CA ILE A 46 -17.04 2.88 7.22
C ILE A 46 -17.39 2.37 8.62
N THR A 47 -18.58 1.81 8.78
CA THR A 47 -18.94 1.12 10.02
C THR A 47 -18.24 -0.23 10.14
N GLU A 48 -18.06 -0.73 11.36
CA GLU A 48 -17.54 -2.07 11.60
C GLU A 48 -18.46 -3.16 10.99
N GLU A 49 -19.78 -2.91 10.96
CA GLU A 49 -20.71 -3.80 10.27
C GLU A 49 -20.43 -3.87 8.75
N GLU A 50 -20.09 -2.74 8.11
CA GLU A 50 -19.70 -2.71 6.70
C GLU A 50 -18.33 -3.36 6.47
N PHE A 51 -17.40 -3.23 7.43
CA PHE A 51 -16.11 -3.88 7.39
C PHE A 51 -16.26 -5.39 7.19
N HIS A 52 -17.13 -6.04 7.98
CA HIS A 52 -17.35 -7.48 7.89
C HIS A 52 -18.02 -7.96 6.59
N LYS A 53 -18.51 -7.06 5.74
CA LYS A 53 -19.18 -7.39 4.47
C LYS A 53 -18.25 -7.35 3.27
N LYS A 54 -17.02 -6.85 3.39
CA LYS A 54 -16.12 -6.58 2.26
C LYS A 54 -14.67 -6.91 2.63
N ASN A 55 -13.87 -7.18 1.61
CA ASN A 55 -12.43 -7.32 1.79
C ASN A 55 -11.75 -5.96 1.64
N PHE A 56 -10.85 -5.64 2.56
CA PHE A 56 -9.99 -4.48 2.52
C PHE A 56 -8.54 -4.91 2.51
N TYR A 57 -7.68 -4.10 1.89
CA TYR A 57 -6.27 -4.43 1.72
C TYR A 57 -5.39 -3.28 2.19
N LYS A 58 -4.43 -3.61 3.04
CA LYS A 58 -3.36 -2.74 3.46
C LYS A 58 -2.26 -2.79 2.40
N HIS A 59 -1.83 -1.62 1.95
CA HIS A 59 -0.68 -1.47 1.08
C HIS A 59 0.62 -1.80 1.84
N ILE A 60 1.51 -2.54 1.19
CA ILE A 60 2.87 -2.78 1.67
C ILE A 60 3.80 -1.91 0.83
N GLY A 61 4.58 -1.05 1.49
CA GLY A 61 5.45 -0.05 0.86
C GLY A 61 6.69 -0.62 0.16
N ILE A 62 6.50 -1.60 -0.72
CA ILE A 62 7.53 -2.18 -1.57
C ILE A 62 7.09 -2.09 -3.01
N TYR A 63 7.99 -1.63 -3.87
CA TYR A 63 7.70 -1.44 -5.28
C TYR A 63 8.72 -2.14 -6.17
N ALA A 64 8.23 -2.65 -7.29
CA ALA A 64 9.03 -3.06 -8.41
C ALA A 64 8.71 -2.16 -9.61
N PHE A 65 9.73 -1.76 -10.35
CA PHE A 65 9.61 -0.90 -11.51
C PHE A 65 10.34 -1.51 -12.70
N ARG A 66 9.85 -1.24 -13.91
CA ARG A 66 10.74 -1.28 -15.09
C ARG A 66 11.67 -0.08 -15.07
N ALA A 67 12.90 -0.27 -15.55
CA ALA A 67 13.93 0.75 -15.48
C ALA A 67 13.56 2.05 -16.22
N ASP A 68 13.00 1.92 -17.43
CA ASP A 68 12.51 3.02 -18.25
C ASP A 68 11.35 3.77 -17.56
N ILE A 69 10.47 3.04 -16.88
CA ILE A 69 9.36 3.62 -16.11
C ILE A 69 9.89 4.37 -14.89
N LEU A 70 10.87 3.82 -14.17
CA LEU A 70 11.50 4.49 -13.03
C LEU A 70 12.14 5.82 -13.45
N GLU A 71 12.86 5.83 -14.58
CA GLU A 71 13.43 7.06 -15.14
C GLU A 71 12.35 8.09 -15.51
N LYS A 72 11.21 7.63 -16.03
CA LYS A 72 10.08 8.50 -16.38
C LYS A 72 9.43 9.12 -15.14
N ILE A 73 9.16 8.34 -14.09
CA ILE A 73 8.43 8.84 -12.91
C ILE A 73 9.23 9.83 -12.07
N THR A 74 10.56 9.74 -12.08
CA THR A 74 11.43 10.70 -11.37
C THR A 74 11.38 12.10 -11.96
N LYS A 75 10.95 12.24 -13.22
CA LYS A 75 10.79 13.52 -13.91
C LYS A 75 9.40 14.13 -13.74
N LEU A 76 8.47 13.42 -13.08
CA LEU A 76 7.12 13.92 -12.82
C LEU A 76 7.13 14.86 -11.62
N SER A 77 6.54 16.04 -11.81
CA SER A 77 6.23 16.95 -10.70
C SER A 77 5.30 16.27 -9.68
N PRO A 78 5.45 16.58 -8.38
CA PRO A 78 4.52 16.10 -7.37
C PRO A 78 3.07 16.43 -7.72
N SER A 79 2.18 15.46 -7.58
CA SER A 79 0.75 15.71 -7.84
C SER A 79 0.08 16.34 -6.63
N LYS A 80 -1.06 16.99 -6.84
CA LYS A 80 -1.84 17.55 -5.74
C LYS A 80 -2.27 16.46 -4.74
N SER A 81 -2.72 15.31 -5.23
CA SER A 81 -3.17 14.22 -4.36
C SER A 81 -2.02 13.58 -3.57
N GLU A 82 -0.83 13.48 -4.18
CA GLU A 82 0.40 13.08 -3.48
C GLU A 82 0.70 14.02 -2.31
N GLN A 83 0.62 15.34 -2.53
CA GLN A 83 0.89 16.34 -1.51
C GLN A 83 -0.17 16.35 -0.40
N ASP A 84 -1.45 16.31 -0.78
CA ASP A 84 -2.57 16.37 0.17
C ASP A 84 -2.60 15.15 1.10
N LEU A 85 -2.18 13.97 0.61
CA LEU A 85 -2.23 12.70 1.36
C LEU A 85 -0.85 12.18 1.79
N ASN A 86 0.24 12.83 1.38
CA ASN A 86 1.61 12.35 1.56
C ASN A 86 1.78 10.88 1.11
N LEU A 87 1.44 10.61 -0.16
CA LEU A 87 1.51 9.28 -0.80
C LEU A 87 2.06 9.38 -2.23
N GLU A 88 3.34 9.06 -2.42
CA GLU A 88 4.07 9.22 -3.69
C GLU A 88 3.46 8.48 -4.88
N GLN A 89 2.86 7.32 -4.63
CA GLN A 89 2.28 6.47 -5.67
C GLN A 89 1.04 7.09 -6.33
N LEU A 90 0.40 8.07 -5.67
CA LEU A 90 -0.71 8.82 -6.25
C LEU A 90 -0.26 9.66 -7.44
N ARG A 91 0.98 10.16 -7.44
CA ARG A 91 1.57 10.84 -8.60
C ARG A 91 1.55 9.97 -9.84
N TRP A 92 1.83 8.67 -9.68
CA TRP A 92 1.86 7.74 -10.79
C TRP A 92 0.45 7.47 -11.32
N LEU A 93 -0.52 7.29 -10.41
CA LEU A 93 -1.93 7.14 -10.77
C LEU A 93 -2.49 8.38 -11.48
N ASP A 94 -2.21 9.57 -10.98
CA ASP A 94 -2.64 10.85 -11.57
C ASP A 94 -2.07 11.06 -12.98
N ASN A 95 -0.89 10.49 -13.25
CA ASN A 95 -0.25 10.47 -14.57
C ASN A 95 -0.63 9.23 -15.41
N LYS A 96 -1.71 8.53 -15.04
CA LYS A 96 -2.29 7.38 -15.77
C LYS A 96 -1.35 6.18 -15.90
N LEU A 97 -0.36 6.06 -15.02
CA LEU A 97 0.48 4.86 -14.95
C LEU A 97 -0.26 3.78 -14.16
N LYS A 98 -0.14 2.53 -14.63
CA LYS A 98 -0.78 1.39 -13.98
C LYS A 98 0.15 0.81 -12.93
N ILE A 99 -0.40 0.58 -11.74
CA ILE A 99 0.28 -0.10 -10.64
C ILE A 99 -0.40 -1.45 -10.42
N LYS A 100 0.31 -2.54 -10.67
CA LYS A 100 -0.18 -3.90 -10.41
C LYS A 100 -0.05 -4.21 -8.92
N VAL A 101 -1.06 -4.81 -8.32
CA VAL A 101 -1.10 -5.16 -6.89
C VAL A 101 -1.02 -6.68 -6.73
N GLY A 102 0.01 -7.18 -6.07
CA GLY A 102 0.05 -8.56 -5.59
C GLY A 102 -0.58 -8.67 -4.20
N ILE A 103 -1.31 -9.74 -3.92
CA ILE A 103 -1.76 -10.07 -2.56
C ILE A 103 -0.74 -11.00 -1.92
N THR A 104 -0.35 -10.73 -0.68
CA THR A 104 0.55 -11.58 0.11
C THR A 104 0.02 -11.78 1.53
N GLU A 105 0.36 -12.93 2.11
CA GLU A 105 0.13 -13.22 3.53
C GLU A 105 1.25 -12.68 4.43
N PHE A 106 2.38 -12.30 3.83
CA PHE A 106 3.54 -11.80 4.55
C PHE A 106 3.24 -10.48 5.26
N GLU A 107 3.54 -10.44 6.56
CA GLU A 107 3.47 -9.24 7.37
C GLU A 107 4.87 -8.62 7.45
N SER A 108 5.07 -7.44 6.87
CA SER A 108 6.28 -6.66 7.15
C SER A 108 6.07 -5.89 8.45
N GLN A 109 6.95 -6.11 9.44
CA GLN A 109 7.02 -5.25 10.62
C GLN A 109 7.62 -3.90 10.20
N SER A 110 6.77 -2.88 10.06
CA SER A 110 7.19 -1.50 9.86
C SER A 110 7.55 -0.87 11.20
N VAL A 111 8.62 -0.08 11.23
CA VAL A 111 9.04 0.72 12.39
C VAL A 111 8.75 2.17 12.10
N ASP A 112 7.59 2.63 12.53
CA ASP A 112 7.17 4.03 12.32
C ASP A 112 7.15 4.80 13.65
N THR A 113 7.07 4.10 14.79
CA THR A 113 6.99 4.65 16.14
C THR A 113 7.95 3.97 17.12
N THR A 114 8.20 4.58 18.28
CA THR A 114 9.00 3.96 19.35
C THR A 114 8.35 2.67 19.84
N GLU A 115 7.02 2.65 19.92
CA GLU A 115 6.23 1.48 20.31
C GLU A 115 6.39 0.30 19.34
N ASP A 116 6.66 0.57 18.06
CA ASP A 116 6.93 -0.49 17.09
C ASP A 116 8.28 -1.18 17.37
N ILE A 117 9.28 -0.42 17.85
CA ILE A 117 10.58 -0.98 18.26
C ILE A 117 10.38 -1.93 19.44
N GLU A 118 9.59 -1.54 20.44
CA GLU A 118 9.31 -2.38 21.61
C GLU A 118 8.68 -3.73 21.20
N LYS A 119 7.68 -3.69 20.31
CA LYS A 119 7.03 -4.90 19.78
C LYS A 119 8.00 -5.81 19.04
N ILE A 120 8.92 -5.24 18.25
CA ILE A 120 9.93 -6.00 17.49
C ILE A 120 10.94 -6.64 18.45
N VAL A 121 11.41 -5.91 19.45
CA VAL A 121 12.33 -6.43 20.47
C VAL A 121 11.67 -7.59 21.24
N GLU A 122 10.40 -7.44 21.63
CA GLU A 122 9.66 -8.52 22.30
C GLU A 122 9.48 -9.74 21.39
N PHE A 123 9.14 -9.53 20.12
CA PHE A 123 9.00 -10.59 19.13
C PHE A 123 10.32 -11.36 18.93
N HIS A 124 11.44 -10.67 18.76
CA HIS A 124 12.75 -11.31 18.61
C HIS A 124 13.20 -12.04 19.87
N SER A 125 12.92 -11.48 21.06
CA SER A 125 13.27 -12.13 22.34
C SER A 125 12.49 -13.42 22.59
N LYS A 126 11.25 -13.54 22.07
CA LYS A 126 10.42 -14.75 22.19
C LYS A 126 10.73 -15.83 21.15
N ASN A 127 11.40 -15.47 20.06
CA ASN A 127 11.73 -16.37 18.95
C ASN A 127 13.24 -16.63 18.82
N ALA A 128 14.03 -16.23 19.82
CA ALA A 128 15.48 -16.49 19.93
C ALA A 128 15.77 -17.73 20.79
#